data_AF-A0A950THJ2-F1
#
_entry.id   AF-A0A950THJ2-F1
#
_cell.length_a   1.000
_cell.length_b   1.000
_cell.length_c   1.000
_cell.angle_alpha   90.00
_cell.angle_beta   90.00
_cell.angle_gamma   90.00
#
_symmetry.space_group_name_H-M   'P 1'
#
loop_
_entity.id
_entity.type
_entity.pdbx_description
1 polymer ?
#
loop_
_entity_poly.entity_id
_entity_poly.type
_entity_poly.pdbx_seq_one_letter_code
_entity_poly.pdbx_strand_id
1 'polypeptide(L)'
;MRERIGRIEKCRISQSMNLVSVLSLGNQALTGVFPRSVESQVTVGPLELVWCPDSGLLQLAHYYDASEMYGDNYGYRSGLNQSMVRHLTQKIHQLEKYAQLQPGEVVVDIGSNDATSLKAYQTPGLRRIGIDPTGRRFAQFYSDDIVLVPDF
;
A
#
# COMPACT_ATOMS: atom_id res chain seq x y z
N MET A 1 22.65 3.91 -6.56
CA MET A 1 21.97 2.91 -5.72
C MET A 1 21.40 3.68 -4.53
N ARG A 2 20.07 3.72 -4.32
CA ARG A 2 19.50 4.42 -3.15
C ARG A 2 19.85 3.62 -1.89
N GLU A 3 20.03 4.30 -0.77
CA GLU A 3 20.24 3.63 0.53
C GLU A 3 19.00 2.81 0.89
N ARG A 4 19.19 1.62 1.48
CA ARG A 4 18.11 0.74 1.94
C ARG A 4 17.25 1.39 3.03
N ILE A 5 17.86 2.27 3.82
CA ILE A 5 17.22 3.09 4.84
C ILE A 5 17.84 4.47 4.73
N GLY A 6 17.01 5.51 4.62
CA GLY A 6 17.49 6.89 4.59
C GLY A 6 16.58 7.81 5.38
N ARG A 7 17.12 8.93 5.86
CA ARG A 7 16.34 9.98 6.52
C ARG A 7 15.82 10.97 5.47
N ILE A 8 14.59 11.46 5.64
CA ILE A 8 14.06 12.54 4.78
C ILE A 8 14.61 13.90 5.24
N GLU A 9 14.94 14.76 4.28
CA GLU A 9 15.34 16.15 4.53
C GLU A 9 14.19 17.15 4.33
N LYS A 10 13.17 16.74 3.58
CA LYS A 10 12.04 17.57 3.17
C LYS A 10 10.72 16.85 3.39
N CYS A 11 9.69 17.61 3.74
CA CYS A 11 8.32 17.14 3.82
C CYS A 11 7.87 16.59 2.46
N ARG A 12 7.25 15.41 2.45
CA ARG A 12 6.80 14.73 1.22
C ARG A 12 5.76 15.51 0.41
N ILE A 13 4.98 16.39 1.06
CA ILE A 13 3.93 17.18 0.38
C ILE A 13 4.41 18.60 0.08
N SER A 14 4.88 19.36 1.08
CA SER A 14 5.23 20.78 0.88
C SER A 14 6.66 21.03 0.44
N GLN A 15 7.53 20.02 0.44
CA GLN A 15 8.97 20.16 0.21
C GLN A 15 9.71 21.05 1.22
N SER A 16 9.02 21.51 2.28
CA SER A 16 9.65 22.26 3.37
C SER A 16 10.63 21.41 4.16
N MET A 17 11.71 22.03 4.65
CA MET A 17 12.66 21.42 5.56
C MET A 17 12.24 21.55 7.04
N ASN A 18 11.11 22.21 7.31
CA ASN A 18 10.55 22.36 8.65
C ASN A 18 9.96 21.02 9.13
N LEU A 19 10.80 20.15 9.69
CA LEU A 19 10.46 18.83 10.21
C LEU A 19 10.74 18.78 11.71
N VAL A 20 9.68 18.76 12.50
CA VAL A 20 9.73 18.73 13.97
C VAL A 20 9.57 17.30 14.45
N SER A 21 10.54 16.78 15.21
CA SER A 21 10.43 15.44 15.82
C SER A 21 9.32 15.41 16.87
N VAL A 22 8.48 14.37 16.82
CA VAL A 22 7.31 14.22 17.70
C VAL A 22 7.48 13.01 18.63
N LEU A 23 7.89 11.87 18.08
CA LEU A 23 8.03 10.62 18.81
C LEU A 23 9.10 9.75 18.14
N SER A 24 10.02 9.23 18.94
CA SER A 24 10.97 8.19 18.51
C SER A 24 10.71 6.91 19.28
N LEU A 25 10.49 5.81 18.56
CA LEU A 25 10.33 4.46 19.10
C LEU A 25 11.62 3.63 18.99
N GLY A 26 12.74 4.30 18.69
CA GLY A 26 14.03 3.65 18.48
C GLY A 26 14.05 2.73 17.27
N ASN A 27 14.90 1.71 17.32
CA ASN A 27 15.08 0.76 16.22
C ASN A 27 14.02 -0.36 16.29
N GLN A 28 13.36 -0.61 15.16
CA GLN A 28 12.31 -1.61 15.01
C GLN A 28 12.65 -2.54 13.84
N ALA A 29 12.28 -3.82 13.96
CA ALA A 29 12.38 -4.78 12.87
C ALA A 29 11.23 -4.61 11.87
N LEU A 30 11.46 -4.93 10.59
CA LEU A 30 10.40 -4.94 9.58
C LEU A 30 9.29 -5.94 9.96
N THR A 31 8.06 -5.45 10.05
CA THR A 31 6.89 -6.23 10.49
C THR A 31 6.32 -7.16 9.43
N GLY A 32 6.72 -6.98 8.17
CA GLY A 32 6.31 -7.83 7.05
C GLY A 32 7.18 -9.06 6.82
N VAL A 33 8.25 -9.26 7.60
CA VAL A 33 9.20 -10.37 7.41
C VAL A 33 9.06 -11.38 8.54
N PHE A 34 8.72 -12.62 8.19
CA PHE A 34 8.58 -13.73 9.13
C PHE A 34 9.74 -14.73 8.89
N PRO A 35 10.85 -14.61 9.65
CA PRO A 35 12.02 -15.47 9.44
C PRO A 35 11.70 -16.94 9.72
N ARG A 36 12.24 -17.84 8.90
CA ARG A 36 12.08 -19.30 9.09
C ARG A 36 13.00 -19.88 10.16
N SER A 37 14.08 -19.17 10.47
CA SER A 37 15.08 -19.57 11.47
C SER A 37 15.58 -18.36 12.25
N VAL A 38 16.17 -18.59 13.43
CA VAL A 38 16.67 -17.51 14.30
C VAL A 38 17.93 -16.82 13.75
N GLU A 39 18.62 -17.47 12.82
CA GLU A 39 19.81 -16.94 12.15
C GLU A 39 19.44 -15.99 10.99
N SER A 40 18.19 -16.03 10.54
CA SER A 40 17.70 -15.20 9.44
C SER A 40 17.73 -13.72 9.84
N GLN A 41 18.44 -12.93 9.05
CA GLN A 41 18.55 -11.48 9.29
C GLN A 41 17.26 -10.78 8.86
N VAL A 42 16.71 -9.97 9.76
CA VAL A 42 15.59 -9.07 9.46
C VAL A 42 16.12 -7.65 9.53
N THR A 43 15.78 -6.84 8.53
CA THR A 43 16.18 -5.43 8.50
C THR A 43 15.59 -4.71 9.71
N VAL A 44 16.45 -3.98 10.41
CA VAL A 44 16.12 -3.18 11.60
C VAL A 44 16.52 -1.73 11.33
N GLY A 45 15.65 -0.79 11.66
CA GLY A 45 15.92 0.63 11.46
C GLY A 45 15.10 1.54 12.37
N PRO A 46 15.42 2.84 12.39
CA PRO A 46 14.76 3.81 13.26
C PRO A 46 13.30 4.05 12.86
N LEU A 47 12.41 4.05 13.85
CA LEU A 47 11.01 4.43 13.73
C LEU A 47 10.78 5.75 14.48
N GLU A 48 10.79 6.85 13.73
CA GLU A 48 10.60 8.20 14.26
C GLU A 48 9.52 8.93 13.46
N LEU A 49 8.61 9.58 14.17
CA LEU A 49 7.59 10.46 13.61
C LEU A 49 8.07 11.90 13.66
N VAL A 50 7.95 12.58 12.51
CA VAL A 50 8.18 14.02 12.35
C VAL A 50 6.92 14.68 11.82
N TRP A 51 6.66 15.90 12.25
CA TRP A 51 5.55 16.73 11.80
C TRP A 51 6.08 17.95 11.05
N CYS A 52 5.43 18.30 9.93
CA CYS A 52 5.73 19.51 9.19
C CYS A 52 4.68 20.59 9.47
N PRO A 53 5.02 21.68 10.19
CA PRO A 53 4.08 22.76 10.49
C PRO A 53 3.51 23.43 9.24
N ASP A 54 4.33 23.57 8.18
CA ASP A 54 3.96 24.31 6.97
C ASP A 54 2.87 23.60 6.15
N SER A 55 2.75 22.27 6.28
CA SER A 55 1.73 21.48 5.59
C SER A 55 0.76 20.75 6.51
N GLY A 56 1.03 20.74 7.82
CA GLY A 56 0.33 19.91 8.80
C GLY A 56 0.63 18.41 8.72
N LEU A 57 1.55 17.94 7.85
CA LEU A 57 1.76 16.51 7.61
C LEU A 57 2.58 15.86 8.74
N LEU A 58 2.00 14.88 9.43
CA LEU A 58 2.71 13.92 10.27
C LEU A 58 3.19 12.74 9.42
N GLN A 59 4.47 12.40 9.49
CA GLN A 59 5.09 11.39 8.63
C GLN A 59 6.29 10.72 9.29
N LEU A 60 6.74 9.59 8.74
CA LEU A 60 7.97 8.95 9.18
C LEU A 60 9.19 9.77 8.74
N ALA A 61 10.15 9.93 9.66
CA ALA A 61 11.43 10.61 9.42
C ALA A 61 12.37 9.80 8.51
N HIS A 62 12.13 8.50 8.38
CA HIS A 62 12.95 7.60 7.56
C HIS A 62 12.11 6.95 6.46
N TYR A 63 12.75 6.60 5.36
CA TYR A 63 12.21 5.77 4.30
C TYR A 63 13.01 4.46 4.22
N TYR A 64 12.36 3.43 3.72
CA TYR A 64 12.92 2.10 3.54
C TYR A 64 12.77 1.69 2.07
N ASP A 65 13.63 0.81 1.59
CA ASP A 65 13.48 0.24 0.25
C ASP A 65 12.11 -0.46 0.12
N ALA A 66 11.34 -0.05 -0.89
CA ALA A 66 10.01 -0.58 -1.13
C ALA A 66 10.02 -2.09 -1.40
N SER A 67 11.10 -2.62 -1.99
CA SER A 67 11.26 -4.06 -2.22
C SER A 67 11.41 -4.87 -0.92
N GLU A 68 11.85 -4.25 0.18
CA GLU A 68 11.90 -4.93 1.48
C GLU A 68 10.53 -5.01 2.16
N MET A 69 9.65 -4.04 1.87
CA MET A 69 8.31 -3.96 2.47
C MET A 69 7.26 -4.69 1.63
N TYR A 70 7.33 -4.57 0.29
CA TYR A 70 6.34 -5.06 -0.67
C TYR A 70 6.92 -6.12 -1.63
N GLY A 71 8.09 -6.68 -1.31
CA GLY A 71 8.68 -7.78 -2.07
C GLY A 71 8.20 -9.14 -1.61
N ASP A 72 9.11 -10.11 -1.66
CA ASP A 72 8.78 -11.52 -1.49
C ASP A 72 8.34 -11.97 -0.08
N ASN A 73 8.20 -11.04 0.85
CA ASN A 73 7.74 -11.34 2.21
C ASN A 73 6.35 -10.75 2.50
N TYR A 74 5.78 -9.96 1.60
CA TYR A 74 4.44 -9.42 1.81
C TYR A 74 3.40 -10.55 1.83
N GLY A 75 2.71 -10.70 2.95
CA GLY A 75 1.77 -11.79 3.21
C GLY A 75 0.35 -11.35 3.56
N TYR A 76 0.09 -10.04 3.65
CA TYR A 76 -1.25 -9.56 3.98
C TYR A 76 -2.20 -9.69 2.79
N ARG A 77 -3.39 -10.23 3.02
CA ARG A 77 -4.43 -10.41 1.99
C ARG A 77 -5.77 -9.88 2.47
N SER A 78 -6.33 -8.93 1.73
CA SER A 78 -7.58 -8.23 2.06
C SER A 78 -8.78 -9.19 2.16
N GLY A 79 -8.87 -10.17 1.26
CA GLY A 79 -9.96 -11.14 1.21
C GLY A 79 -9.96 -12.20 2.31
N LEU A 80 -8.98 -12.22 3.22
CA LEU A 80 -8.97 -13.15 4.36
C LEU A 80 -9.94 -12.76 5.47
N ASN A 81 -10.19 -11.46 5.65
CA ASN A 81 -11.00 -10.95 6.76
C ASN A 81 -12.37 -10.50 6.25
N GLN A 82 -13.42 -11.20 6.64
CA GLN A 82 -14.79 -10.88 6.21
C GLN A 82 -15.23 -9.45 6.58
N SER A 83 -14.70 -8.88 7.67
CA SER A 83 -14.95 -7.48 8.02
C SER A 83 -14.33 -6.52 7.01
N MET A 84 -13.10 -6.80 6.56
CA MET A 84 -12.42 -6.03 5.53
C MET A 84 -13.13 -6.16 4.18
N VAL A 85 -13.53 -7.38 3.79
CA VAL A 85 -14.34 -7.61 2.58
C VAL A 85 -15.60 -6.75 2.60
N ARG A 86 -16.40 -6.81 3.68
CA ARG A 86 -17.60 -5.98 3.82
C ARG A 86 -17.30 -4.48 3.75
N HIS A 87 -16.24 -4.04 4.42
CA HIS A 87 -15.83 -2.62 4.40
C HIS A 87 -15.48 -2.14 2.99
N LEU A 88 -14.64 -2.89 2.27
CA LEU A 88 -14.23 -2.56 0.91
C LEU A 88 -15.43 -2.61 -0.04
N THR A 89 -16.27 -3.65 0.05
CA THR A 89 -17.51 -3.73 -0.73
C THR A 89 -18.38 -2.50 -0.50
N GLN A 90 -18.67 -2.13 0.74
CA GLN A 90 -19.47 -0.94 1.05
C GLN A 90 -18.84 0.34 0.49
N LYS A 91 -17.51 0.49 0.59
CA LYS A 91 -16.80 1.64 0.05
C LYS A 91 -16.95 1.73 -1.47
N ILE A 92 -16.77 0.64 -2.20
CA ILE A 92 -16.93 0.62 -3.66
C ILE A 92 -18.35 1.01 -4.08
N HIS A 93 -19.38 0.47 -3.41
CA HIS A 93 -20.77 0.85 -3.73
C HIS A 93 -21.05 2.35 -3.53
N GLN A 94 -20.40 3.00 -2.56
CA GLN A 94 -20.52 4.45 -2.38
C GLN A 94 -19.75 5.22 -3.46
N LEU A 95 -18.56 4.73 -3.84
CA LEU A 95 -17.76 5.34 -4.90
C LEU A 95 -18.44 5.23 -6.27
N GLU A 96 -19.07 4.10 -6.59
CA GLU A 96 -19.84 3.94 -7.85
C GLU A 96 -20.98 4.96 -7.94
N LYS A 97 -21.69 5.21 -6.83
CA LYS A 97 -22.74 6.22 -6.76
C LYS A 97 -22.21 7.65 -6.88
N TYR A 98 -21.06 7.91 -6.27
CA TYR A 98 -20.43 9.23 -6.30
C TYR A 98 -19.88 9.57 -7.68
N ALA A 99 -19.15 8.64 -8.29
CA ALA A 99 -18.54 8.80 -9.60
C ALA A 99 -19.54 8.63 -10.75
N GLN A 100 -20.71 8.03 -10.50
CA GLN A 100 -21.74 7.75 -11.51
C GLN A 100 -21.19 6.93 -12.69
N LEU A 101 -20.42 5.88 -12.38
CA LEU A 101 -19.68 5.11 -13.38
C LEU A 101 -20.59 4.54 -14.47
N GLN A 102 -20.12 4.60 -15.70
CA GLN A 102 -20.80 4.10 -16.89
C GLN A 102 -20.10 2.89 -17.50
N PRO A 103 -20.83 2.04 -18.25
CA PRO A 103 -20.21 0.95 -19.00
C PRO A 103 -19.12 1.45 -19.95
N GLY A 104 -18.01 0.72 -20.03
CA GLY A 104 -16.86 1.05 -20.87
C GLY A 104 -15.81 1.95 -20.19
N GLU A 105 -16.12 2.50 -19.01
CA GLU A 105 -15.14 3.28 -18.23
C GLU A 105 -14.07 2.41 -17.58
N VAL A 106 -12.99 3.05 -17.15
CA VAL A 106 -11.82 2.41 -16.56
C VAL A 106 -11.74 2.75 -15.08
N VAL A 107 -11.53 1.72 -14.25
CA VAL A 107 -11.22 1.89 -12.83
C VAL A 107 -9.82 1.33 -12.55
N VAL A 108 -9.04 2.10 -11.81
CA VAL A 108 -7.68 1.75 -11.42
C VAL A 108 -7.59 1.70 -9.90
N ASP A 109 -7.09 0.59 -9.37
CA ASP A 109 -6.84 0.41 -7.93
C ASP A 109 -5.33 0.26 -7.69
N ILE A 110 -4.73 1.23 -6.99
CA ILE A 110 -3.29 1.27 -6.66
C ILE A 110 -3.11 0.64 -5.28
N GLY A 111 -2.38 -0.48 -5.21
CA GLY A 111 -2.36 -1.35 -4.03
C GLY A 111 -3.54 -2.33 -4.02
N SER A 112 -3.92 -2.83 -5.20
CA SER A 112 -5.11 -3.67 -5.41
C SER A 112 -5.08 -5.04 -4.70
N ASN A 113 -3.94 -5.46 -4.18
CA ASN A 113 -3.75 -6.68 -3.40
C ASN A 113 -4.30 -7.91 -4.14
N ASP A 114 -5.27 -8.63 -3.56
CA ASP A 114 -5.96 -9.80 -4.14
C ASP A 114 -7.22 -9.46 -4.94
N ALA A 115 -7.32 -8.21 -5.40
CA ALA A 115 -8.45 -7.67 -6.17
C ALA A 115 -9.79 -7.66 -5.41
N THR A 116 -9.80 -7.79 -4.08
CA THR A 116 -11.04 -7.77 -3.28
C THR A 116 -11.90 -6.52 -3.56
N SER A 117 -11.27 -5.33 -3.64
CA SER A 117 -11.96 -4.08 -3.97
C SER A 117 -12.46 -4.08 -5.43
N LEU A 118 -11.59 -4.45 -6.39
CA LEU A 118 -11.94 -4.46 -7.82
C LEU A 118 -13.09 -5.43 -8.15
N LYS A 119 -13.22 -6.54 -7.42
CA LYS A 119 -14.35 -7.48 -7.56
C LYS A 119 -15.67 -6.94 -7.01
N ALA A 120 -15.64 -5.91 -6.18
CA ALA A 120 -16.84 -5.37 -5.56
C ALA A 120 -17.60 -4.37 -6.44
N TYR A 121 -17.03 -3.95 -7.58
CA TYR A 121 -17.72 -3.11 -8.56
C TYR A 121 -18.86 -3.85 -9.21
N GLN A 122 -20.00 -3.18 -9.37
CA GLN A 122 -21.22 -3.75 -9.95
C GLN A 122 -21.58 -3.14 -11.30
N THR A 123 -21.04 -1.96 -11.64
CA THR A 123 -21.30 -1.34 -12.95
C THR A 123 -20.81 -2.28 -14.07
N PRO A 124 -21.71 -2.70 -14.98
CA PRO A 124 -21.36 -3.65 -16.02
C PRO A 124 -20.43 -3.02 -17.06
N GLY A 125 -19.55 -3.82 -17.65
CA GLY A 125 -18.67 -3.37 -18.74
C GLY A 125 -17.51 -2.48 -18.31
N LEU A 126 -17.23 -2.37 -17.00
CA LEU A 126 -16.03 -1.67 -16.53
C LEU A 126 -14.75 -2.42 -16.89
N ARG A 127 -13.75 -1.68 -17.36
CA ARG A 127 -12.38 -2.17 -17.43
C ARG A 127 -11.70 -1.95 -16.09
N ARG A 128 -11.41 -3.05 -15.39
CA ARG A 128 -10.80 -3.04 -14.05
C ARG A 128 -9.30 -3.31 -14.14
N ILE A 129 -8.49 -2.44 -13.54
CA ILE A 129 -7.02 -2.55 -13.55
C ILE A 129 -6.50 -2.45 -12.11
N GLY A 130 -5.79 -3.48 -11.66
CA GLY A 130 -5.06 -3.48 -10.40
C GLY A 130 -3.58 -3.18 -10.63
N ILE A 131 -3.04 -2.20 -9.93
CA ILE A 131 -1.61 -1.84 -9.94
C ILE A 131 -1.05 -2.21 -8.57
N ASP A 132 -0.28 -3.29 -8.48
CA ASP A 132 0.25 -3.75 -7.20
C ASP A 132 1.56 -4.53 -7.39
N PRO A 133 2.69 -4.07 -6.79
CA PRO A 133 3.98 -4.75 -6.92
C PRO A 133 3.98 -6.15 -6.25
N THR A 134 3.08 -6.38 -5.28
CA THR A 134 2.85 -7.68 -4.65
C THR A 134 1.92 -8.57 -5.47
N GLY A 135 1.25 -8.02 -6.49
CA GLY A 135 0.11 -8.63 -7.19
C GLY A 135 0.43 -9.97 -7.83
N ARG A 136 1.67 -10.22 -8.27
CA ARG A 136 2.08 -11.55 -8.80
C ARG A 136 1.77 -12.69 -7.82
N ARG A 137 1.86 -12.44 -6.51
CA ARG A 137 1.57 -13.43 -5.45
C ARG A 137 0.09 -13.73 -5.32
N PHE A 138 -0.74 -12.77 -5.67
CA PHE A 138 -2.18 -12.85 -5.57
C PHE A 138 -2.86 -13.00 -6.93
N ALA A 139 -2.09 -13.22 -8.00
CA ALA A 139 -2.59 -13.31 -9.37
C ALA A 139 -3.73 -14.34 -9.53
N GLN A 140 -3.66 -15.47 -8.82
CA GLN A 140 -4.73 -16.49 -8.81
C GLN A 140 -6.09 -15.97 -8.29
N PHE A 141 -6.11 -14.85 -7.57
CA PHE A 141 -7.34 -14.21 -7.12
C PHE A 141 -7.85 -13.20 -8.13
N TYR A 142 -7.10 -12.78 -9.13
CA TYR A 142 -7.63 -11.91 -10.18
C TYR A 142 -8.51 -12.76 -11.09
N SER A 143 -9.74 -12.31 -11.31
CA SER A 143 -10.61 -12.92 -12.32
C SER A 143 -10.18 -12.47 -13.71
N ASP A 144 -10.52 -13.24 -14.74
CA ASP A 144 -10.06 -13.03 -16.13
C ASP A 144 -10.39 -11.64 -16.70
N ASP A 145 -11.41 -10.99 -16.14
CA ASP A 145 -11.90 -9.66 -16.47
C ASP A 145 -11.19 -8.50 -15.72
N ILE A 146 -10.23 -8.81 -14.86
CA ILE A 146 -9.43 -7.83 -14.11
C ILE A 146 -7.97 -7.90 -14.56
N VAL A 147 -7.46 -6.81 -15.12
CA VAL A 147 -6.05 -6.70 -15.53
C VAL A 147 -5.18 -6.45 -14.32
N LEU A 148 -4.14 -7.28 -14.12
CA LEU A 148 -3.09 -7.05 -13.14
C LEU A 148 -1.86 -6.42 -13.80
N VAL A 149 -1.37 -5.33 -13.23
CA VAL A 149 -0.12 -4.66 -13.60
C VAL A 149 0.81 -4.68 -12.38
N PRO A 150 1.73 -5.67 -12.29
CA PRO A 150 2.59 -5.81 -11.12
C PRO A 150 3.96 -5.15 -11.28
N ASP A 151 4.34 -4.76 -12.49
CA ASP A 151 5.61 -4.12 -12.81
C ASP A 151 5.35 -2.69 -13.30
N PHE A 152 5.88 -1.69 -12.60
CA PHE A 152 5.73 -0.27 -12.93
C PHE A 152 6.88 0.56 -12.36
#